data_AF-S8D9N6-F1
#
_entry.id   AF-S8D9N6-F1
#
_cell.length_a   1.000
_cell.length_b   1.000
_cell.length_c   1.000
_cell.angle_alpha   90.00
_cell.angle_beta   90.00
_cell.angle_gamma   90.00
#
_symmetry.space_group_name_H-M   'P 1'
#
loop_
_entity.id
_entity.type
_entity.pdbx_description
1 polymer ?
#
loop_
_entity_poly.entity_id
_entity_poly.type
_entity_poly.pdbx_seq_one_letter_code
_entity_poly.pdbx_strand_id
1 'polypeptide(L)'
;VVTLLDYGAGNVRSIRNAIRFLGCNVKEVQAPEDILNAKRLIFPGVGAFAAAMDVLNRKGLAEALCNYIEQDRPFLGICLGLQLLFESSDENGPVKGLGLIPGSVGRFDSSTGCRVPHIGWNAINVVRDSEILEDIGGRHVYFVHSYRAILSSDNEEWVSSTCGYGCDFVASVTKGNVHAVQFHPEKSGEAGLSVLRRFLYPSSETTKTGAIPGTASKLAKRVIACLDVRANDRGDLVVTKGDQYDVREHSNENEVRNLGKPVDLARRYYEDGADEVSFLNITGFRDFPLGDLPMLQVLRYVSENVFVPLAVGGGIREFTDATGRYYSSLEVASEYFRSGADKISIGSDAVYAAEEYLKTRV
;
A
#
# COMPACT_ATOMS: atom_id res chain seq x y z
N VAL A 1 -2.08 3.17 -22.21
CA VAL A 1 -1.98 1.90 -21.46
C VAL A 1 -0.68 1.93 -20.69
N VAL A 2 -0.74 1.59 -19.40
CA VAL A 2 0.40 1.50 -18.48
C VAL A 2 0.67 0.02 -18.24
N THR A 3 1.91 -0.41 -18.40
CA THR A 3 2.31 -1.78 -18.07
C THR A 3 2.58 -1.85 -16.56
N LEU A 4 1.96 -2.80 -15.87
CA LEU A 4 2.07 -2.99 -14.42
C LEU A 4 2.68 -4.35 -14.11
N LEU A 5 3.77 -4.35 -13.35
CA LEU A 5 4.41 -5.59 -12.90
C LEU A 5 3.81 -6.03 -11.56
N ASP A 6 2.97 -7.06 -11.59
CA ASP A 6 2.49 -7.76 -10.40
C ASP A 6 3.27 -9.07 -10.21
N TYR A 7 4.11 -9.13 -9.19
CA TYR A 7 4.88 -10.35 -8.87
C TYR A 7 4.11 -11.32 -7.96
N GLY A 8 2.87 -11.00 -7.57
CA GLY A 8 1.95 -11.91 -6.90
C GLY A 8 1.77 -11.70 -5.39
N ALA A 9 2.27 -10.59 -4.83
CA ALA A 9 2.17 -10.31 -3.39
C ALA A 9 1.46 -8.98 -3.09
N GLY A 10 0.67 -9.00 -2.00
CA GLY A 10 0.00 -7.85 -1.39
C GLY A 10 -1.03 -7.12 -2.27
N ASN A 11 -1.25 -5.83 -1.97
CA ASN A 11 -2.37 -5.04 -2.50
C ASN A 11 -2.01 -4.27 -3.78
N VAL A 12 -1.90 -4.99 -4.90
CA VAL A 12 -1.70 -4.36 -6.22
C VAL A 12 -3.00 -3.68 -6.74
N ARG A 13 -4.15 -3.94 -6.11
CA ARG A 13 -5.44 -3.33 -6.49
C ARG A 13 -5.40 -1.80 -6.34
N SER A 14 -4.75 -1.28 -5.32
CA SER A 14 -4.71 0.17 -5.06
C SER A 14 -4.03 0.95 -6.18
N ILE A 15 -2.88 0.48 -6.66
CA ILE A 15 -2.18 1.13 -7.77
C ILE A 15 -2.95 0.96 -9.09
N ARG A 16 -3.60 -0.20 -9.33
CA ARG A 16 -4.51 -0.39 -10.48
C ARG A 16 -5.64 0.63 -10.49
N ASN A 17 -6.25 0.85 -9.32
CA ASN A 17 -7.35 1.80 -9.17
C ASN A 17 -6.87 3.23 -9.34
N ALA A 18 -5.71 3.60 -8.77
CA ALA A 18 -5.14 4.94 -8.97
C ALA A 18 -4.83 5.23 -10.45
N ILE A 19 -4.26 4.27 -11.19
CA ILE A 19 -4.00 4.41 -12.63
C ILE A 19 -5.32 4.59 -13.41
N ARG A 20 -6.35 3.80 -13.09
CA ARG A 20 -7.68 3.90 -13.73
C ARG A 20 -8.38 5.21 -13.40
N PHE A 21 -8.30 5.64 -12.14
CA PHE A 21 -8.84 6.91 -11.68
C PHE A 21 -8.22 8.10 -12.42
N LEU A 22 -6.93 8.01 -12.75
CA LEU A 22 -6.21 9.00 -13.57
C LEU A 22 -6.46 8.85 -15.08
N GLY A 23 -7.42 8.02 -15.50
CA GLY A 23 -7.85 7.88 -16.90
C GLY A 23 -7.01 6.92 -17.74
N CYS A 24 -6.13 6.13 -17.12
CA CYS A 24 -5.25 5.19 -17.82
C CYS A 24 -5.73 3.74 -17.70
N ASN A 25 -5.59 2.98 -18.80
CA ASN A 25 -5.78 1.52 -18.79
C ASN A 25 -4.51 0.81 -18.33
N VAL A 26 -4.66 -0.31 -17.62
CA VAL A 26 -3.57 -1.16 -17.12
C VAL A 26 -3.43 -2.42 -17.97
N LYS A 27 -2.19 -2.79 -18.31
CA LYS A 27 -1.81 -4.09 -18.86
C LYS A 27 -0.87 -4.77 -17.86
N GLU A 28 -1.22 -5.96 -17.40
CA GLU A 28 -0.36 -6.73 -16.49
C GLU A 28 0.81 -7.37 -17.25
N VAL A 29 1.99 -7.39 -16.62
CA VAL A 29 3.13 -8.18 -17.10
C VAL A 29 2.85 -9.67 -16.85
N GLN A 30 2.90 -10.48 -17.91
CA GLN A 30 2.82 -11.93 -17.82
C GLN A 30 4.16 -12.58 -18.21
N ALA A 31 4.93 -11.94 -19.10
CA ALA A 31 6.20 -12.44 -19.58
C ALA A 31 7.22 -11.29 -19.80
N PRO A 32 8.53 -11.59 -19.93
CA PRO A 32 9.58 -10.59 -20.18
C PRO A 32 9.28 -9.66 -21.37
N GLU A 33 8.63 -10.16 -22.42
CA GLU A 33 8.27 -9.41 -23.61
C GLU A 33 7.29 -8.27 -23.31
N ASP A 34 6.44 -8.39 -22.28
CA ASP A 34 5.54 -7.32 -21.87
C ASP A 34 6.29 -6.12 -21.32
N ILE A 35 7.40 -6.35 -20.61
CA ILE A 35 8.31 -5.32 -20.11
C ILE A 35 9.02 -4.66 -21.29
N LEU A 36 9.62 -5.47 -22.17
CA LEU A 36 10.39 -4.96 -23.30
C LEU A 36 9.53 -4.14 -24.28
N ASN A 37 8.24 -4.42 -24.39
CA ASN A 37 7.29 -3.68 -25.22
C ASN A 37 6.56 -2.54 -24.48
N ALA A 38 6.80 -2.34 -23.17
CA ALA A 38 6.08 -1.35 -22.38
C ALA A 38 6.42 0.09 -22.83
N LYS A 39 5.41 0.96 -22.97
CA LYS A 39 5.68 2.39 -23.19
C LYS A 39 5.99 3.13 -21.89
N ARG A 40 5.37 2.67 -20.79
CA ARG A 40 5.58 3.10 -19.42
C ARG A 40 5.38 1.89 -18.52
N LEU A 41 6.29 1.69 -17.59
CA LEU A 41 6.28 0.55 -16.68
C LEU A 41 6.17 1.05 -15.24
N ILE A 42 5.23 0.49 -14.49
CA ILE A 42 5.15 0.69 -13.03
C ILE A 42 5.43 -0.65 -12.37
N PHE A 43 6.36 -0.67 -11.43
CA PHE A 43 6.65 -1.80 -10.58
C PHE A 43 6.28 -1.47 -9.12
N PRO A 44 5.05 -1.78 -8.69
CA PRO A 44 4.68 -1.77 -7.29
C PRO A 44 5.30 -2.97 -6.58
N GLY A 45 5.74 -2.79 -5.33
CA GLY A 45 6.03 -3.97 -4.53
C GLY A 45 5.81 -3.80 -3.04
N VAL A 46 5.30 -4.87 -2.43
CA VAL A 46 4.90 -5.00 -1.03
C VAL A 46 5.24 -6.40 -0.54
N GLY A 47 6.00 -6.51 0.54
CA GLY A 47 6.44 -7.79 1.09
C GLY A 47 7.96 -7.92 1.06
N ALA A 48 8.44 -9.16 1.05
CA ALA A 48 9.86 -9.45 1.27
C ALA A 48 10.71 -9.33 0.00
N PHE A 49 11.89 -8.74 0.14
CA PHE A 49 12.91 -8.54 -0.89
C PHE A 49 13.33 -9.86 -1.54
N ALA A 50 13.65 -10.87 -0.73
CA ALA A 50 14.04 -12.21 -1.20
C ALA A 50 12.96 -12.84 -2.09
N ALA A 51 11.72 -12.85 -1.61
CA ALA A 51 10.60 -13.45 -2.32
C ALA A 51 10.33 -12.76 -3.66
N ALA A 52 10.47 -11.43 -3.72
CA ALA A 52 10.32 -10.68 -4.96
C ALA A 52 11.44 -11.01 -5.97
N MET A 53 12.71 -10.99 -5.54
CA MET A 53 13.84 -11.37 -6.41
C MET A 53 13.73 -12.80 -6.92
N ASP A 54 13.31 -13.74 -6.08
CA ASP A 54 13.08 -15.14 -6.48
C ASP A 54 12.01 -15.26 -7.56
N VAL A 55 10.93 -14.50 -7.47
CA VAL A 55 9.89 -14.49 -8.52
C VAL A 55 10.42 -13.84 -9.80
N LEU A 56 11.11 -12.70 -9.70
CA LEU A 56 11.65 -12.00 -10.87
C LEU A 56 12.66 -12.86 -11.62
N ASN A 57 13.57 -13.52 -10.91
CA ASN A 57 14.58 -14.40 -11.50
C ASN A 57 13.94 -15.65 -12.12
N ARG A 58 13.03 -16.33 -11.40
CA ARG A 58 12.37 -17.54 -11.93
C ARG A 58 11.54 -17.27 -13.19
N LYS A 59 10.95 -16.08 -13.31
CA LYS A 59 10.16 -15.68 -14.47
C LYS A 59 10.98 -14.99 -15.57
N GLY A 60 12.30 -14.83 -15.40
CA GLY A 60 13.15 -14.10 -16.35
C GLY A 60 12.85 -12.60 -16.44
N LEU A 61 12.14 -12.03 -15.47
CA LEU A 61 11.73 -10.62 -15.47
C LEU A 61 12.85 -9.69 -15.00
N ALA A 62 13.81 -10.17 -14.20
CA ALA A 62 14.90 -9.36 -13.67
C ALA A 62 15.78 -8.79 -14.80
N GLU A 63 16.21 -9.63 -15.75
CA GLU A 63 17.01 -9.19 -16.90
C GLU A 63 16.24 -8.22 -17.80
N ALA A 64 14.97 -8.49 -18.06
CA ALA A 64 14.13 -7.60 -18.86
C ALA A 64 13.91 -6.24 -18.17
N LEU A 65 13.80 -6.21 -16.84
CA LEU A 65 13.72 -4.97 -16.06
C LEU A 65 15.01 -4.16 -16.17
N CYS A 66 16.18 -4.77 -15.95
CA CYS A 66 17.47 -4.08 -16.09
C CYS A 66 17.63 -3.49 -17.49
N ASN A 67 17.40 -4.30 -18.54
CA ASN A 67 17.48 -3.85 -19.93
C ASN A 67 16.51 -2.68 -20.22
N TYR A 68 15.29 -2.71 -19.68
CA TYR A 68 14.32 -1.64 -19.86
C TYR A 68 14.78 -0.33 -19.19
N ILE A 69 15.30 -0.43 -17.97
CA ILE A 69 15.72 0.71 -17.15
C ILE A 69 17.00 1.35 -17.71
N GLU A 70 17.97 0.54 -18.12
CA GLU A 70 19.24 1.00 -18.71
C GLU A 70 19.05 1.72 -20.05
N GLN A 71 17.95 1.44 -20.76
CA GLN A 71 17.54 2.17 -21.97
C GLN A 71 16.86 3.51 -21.69
N ASP A 72 16.86 3.96 -20.43
CA ASP A 72 16.27 5.23 -19.98
C ASP A 72 14.78 5.36 -20.35
N ARG A 73 14.03 4.25 -20.20
CA ARG A 73 12.60 4.21 -20.53
C ARG A 73 11.74 4.56 -19.31
N PRO A 74 10.54 5.15 -19.49
CA PRO A 74 9.70 5.57 -18.37
C PRO A 74 9.39 4.42 -17.41
N PHE A 75 9.96 4.52 -16.21
CA PHE A 75 9.85 3.52 -15.14
C PHE A 75 9.50 4.20 -13.82
N LEU A 76 8.56 3.60 -13.08
CA LEU A 76 8.24 3.99 -11.70
C LEU A 76 8.29 2.78 -10.77
N GLY A 77 9.31 2.72 -9.91
CA GLY A 77 9.38 1.77 -8.80
C GLY A 77 8.67 2.32 -7.56
N ILE A 78 7.85 1.50 -6.89
CA ILE A 78 7.14 1.92 -5.67
C ILE A 78 7.46 0.97 -4.52
N CYS A 79 7.87 1.54 -3.38
CA CYS A 79 8.25 0.85 -2.15
C CYS A 79 9.30 -0.23 -2.39
N LEU A 80 8.93 -1.52 -2.41
CA LEU A 80 9.88 -2.59 -2.74
C LEU A 80 10.44 -2.43 -4.16
N GLY A 81 9.67 -1.88 -5.10
CA GLY A 81 10.15 -1.56 -6.45
C GLY A 81 11.31 -0.55 -6.47
N LEU A 82 11.41 0.36 -5.48
CA LEU A 82 12.60 1.20 -5.27
C LEU A 82 13.75 0.37 -4.70
N GLN A 83 13.47 -0.42 -3.67
CA GLN A 83 14.49 -1.17 -2.93
C GLN A 83 15.23 -2.16 -3.83
N LEU A 84 14.51 -2.84 -4.72
CA LEU A 84 15.08 -3.82 -5.63
C LEU A 84 16.06 -3.23 -6.65
N LEU A 85 16.06 -1.91 -6.89
CA LEU A 85 17.04 -1.26 -7.77
C LEU A 85 18.46 -1.27 -7.17
N PHE A 86 18.57 -1.38 -5.85
CA PHE A 86 19.85 -1.39 -5.14
C PHE A 86 20.58 -2.73 -5.29
N GLU A 87 21.86 -2.78 -4.90
CA GLU A 87 22.70 -3.97 -5.03
C GLU A 87 22.25 -5.12 -4.12
N SER A 88 21.77 -4.79 -2.92
CA SER A 88 21.35 -5.82 -1.96
C SER A 88 20.40 -5.33 -0.87
N SER A 89 19.81 -6.27 -0.14
CA SER A 89 19.12 -6.03 1.13
C SER A 89 19.56 -7.00 2.21
N ASP A 90 19.57 -6.52 3.45
CA ASP A 90 19.82 -7.33 4.66
C ASP A 90 18.53 -7.96 5.24
N GLU A 91 17.40 -7.88 4.53
CA GLU A 91 16.14 -8.46 4.99
C GLU A 91 16.22 -9.99 5.04
N ASN A 92 16.25 -10.53 6.26
CA ASN A 92 16.39 -11.97 6.55
C ASN A 92 17.67 -12.58 5.97
N GLY A 93 18.75 -11.79 5.89
CA GLY A 93 20.05 -12.17 5.33
C GLY A 93 20.38 -11.41 4.05
N PRO A 94 21.64 -11.46 3.57
CA PRO A 94 22.05 -10.71 2.39
C PRO A 94 21.45 -11.32 1.11
N VAL A 95 20.63 -10.53 0.42
CA VAL A 95 20.02 -10.89 -0.86
C VAL A 95 20.41 -9.87 -1.92
N LYS A 96 20.83 -10.34 -3.10
CA LYS A 96 21.16 -9.46 -4.24
C LYS A 96 19.89 -8.88 -4.86
N GLY A 97 19.90 -7.57 -5.12
CA GLY A 97 18.89 -6.88 -5.92
C GLY A 97 19.24 -6.86 -7.41
N LEU A 98 18.66 -5.91 -8.15
CA LEU A 98 18.96 -5.69 -9.56
C LEU A 98 20.32 -5.05 -9.79
N GLY A 99 20.87 -4.35 -8.78
CA GLY A 99 22.23 -3.79 -8.84
C GLY A 99 22.39 -2.62 -9.80
N LEU A 100 21.33 -1.84 -10.03
CA LEU A 100 21.34 -0.65 -10.88
C LEU A 100 21.80 0.60 -10.11
N ILE A 101 21.59 0.60 -8.78
CA ILE A 101 21.96 1.69 -7.87
C ILE A 101 22.95 1.14 -6.83
N PRO A 102 24.13 1.76 -6.65
CA PRO A 102 25.08 1.34 -5.62
C PRO A 102 24.50 1.41 -4.20
N GLY A 103 24.92 0.49 -3.34
CA GLY A 103 24.53 0.45 -1.93
C GLY A 103 23.44 -0.56 -1.60
N SER A 104 23.01 -0.54 -0.34
CA SER A 104 22.15 -1.58 0.22
C SER A 104 20.90 -1.04 0.93
N VAL A 105 19.96 -1.95 1.11
CA VAL A 105 18.71 -1.76 1.84
C VAL A 105 18.82 -2.40 3.22
N GLY A 106 18.90 -1.57 4.25
CA GLY A 106 19.09 -1.98 5.65
C GLY A 106 17.86 -1.72 6.52
N ARG A 107 17.77 -2.41 7.65
CA ARG A 107 16.68 -2.24 8.63
C ARG A 107 16.84 -0.91 9.39
N PHE A 108 15.74 -0.26 9.74
CA PHE A 108 15.78 0.82 10.73
C PHE A 108 16.31 0.31 12.08
N ASP A 109 17.13 1.13 12.72
CA ASP A 109 17.67 0.85 14.04
C ASP A 109 16.70 1.34 15.13
N SER A 110 15.96 0.40 15.74
CA SER A 110 15.03 0.71 16.83
C SER A 110 15.71 1.23 18.09
N SER A 111 17.03 1.03 18.26
CA SER A 111 17.78 1.56 19.41
C SER A 111 17.87 3.09 19.40
N THR A 112 17.66 3.72 18.23
CA THR A 112 17.57 5.18 18.09
C THR A 112 16.27 5.79 18.64
N GLY A 113 15.37 4.97 19.18
CA GLY A 113 14.09 5.41 19.74
C GLY A 113 12.96 5.56 18.72
N CYS A 114 13.21 5.25 17.44
CA CYS A 114 12.15 5.16 16.44
C CYS A 114 11.41 3.81 16.52
N ARG A 115 10.10 3.81 16.24
CA ARG A 115 9.31 2.58 16.17
C ARG A 115 9.55 1.91 14.82
N VAL A 116 9.81 0.61 14.79
CA VAL A 116 10.01 -0.13 13.53
C VAL A 116 8.88 -1.15 13.40
N PRO A 117 8.13 -1.18 12.29
CA PRO A 117 8.28 -0.38 11.05
C PRO A 117 7.95 1.12 11.17
N HIS A 118 8.52 1.92 10.25
CA HIS A 118 8.06 3.27 9.93
C HIS A 118 6.68 3.18 9.30
N ILE A 119 5.63 3.47 10.07
CA ILE A 119 4.24 3.52 9.61
C ILE A 119 3.67 4.91 9.85
N GLY A 120 3.40 5.64 8.78
CA GLY A 120 2.67 6.89 8.86
C GLY A 120 2.99 7.87 7.74
N TRP A 121 2.52 9.09 7.95
CA TRP A 121 2.60 10.18 7.01
C TRP A 121 3.82 11.04 7.36
N ASN A 122 4.84 11.07 6.50
CA ASN A 122 6.09 11.79 6.75
C ASN A 122 6.39 12.79 5.64
N ALA A 123 7.17 13.80 5.97
CA ALA A 123 7.63 14.82 5.02
C ALA A 123 8.89 14.31 4.30
N ILE A 124 9.00 14.65 3.02
CA ILE A 124 10.22 14.42 2.26
C ILE A 124 10.95 15.74 2.02
N ASN A 125 12.28 15.67 1.96
CA ASN A 125 13.14 16.77 1.57
C ASN A 125 13.64 16.51 0.14
N VAL A 126 13.15 17.29 -0.82
CA VAL A 126 13.59 17.20 -2.21
C VAL A 126 14.97 17.85 -2.32
N VAL A 127 15.98 17.05 -2.66
CA VAL A 127 17.39 17.49 -2.75
C VAL A 127 17.84 17.67 -4.20
N ARG A 128 17.07 17.13 -5.15
CA ARG A 128 17.27 17.31 -6.59
C ARG A 128 15.92 17.38 -7.28
N ASP A 129 15.85 18.21 -8.32
CA ASP A 129 14.69 18.29 -9.19
C ASP A 129 14.28 16.91 -9.71
N SER A 130 13.00 16.60 -9.54
CA SER A 130 12.37 15.38 -10.01
C SER A 130 10.96 15.74 -10.48
N GLU A 131 10.70 15.48 -11.76
CA GLU A 131 9.45 15.85 -12.43
C GLU A 131 8.21 15.34 -11.69
N ILE A 132 8.30 14.13 -11.12
CA ILE A 132 7.19 13.51 -10.39
C ILE A 132 6.94 14.13 -9.01
N LEU A 133 7.87 14.94 -8.48
CA LEU A 133 7.79 15.51 -7.14
C LEU A 133 7.46 17.01 -7.11
N GLU A 134 7.30 17.66 -8.27
CA GLU A 134 7.12 19.12 -8.34
C GLU A 134 5.96 19.64 -7.48
N ASP A 135 4.84 18.91 -7.43
CA ASP A 135 3.63 19.33 -6.72
C ASP A 135 3.55 18.85 -5.26
N ILE A 136 4.60 18.19 -4.76
CA ILE A 136 4.57 17.57 -3.43
C ILE A 136 4.87 18.56 -2.30
N GLY A 137 5.36 19.77 -2.64
CA GLY A 137 5.93 20.76 -1.73
C GLY A 137 5.20 20.88 -0.38
N GLY A 138 5.88 20.47 0.69
CA GLY A 138 5.39 20.60 2.07
C GLY A 138 4.18 19.74 2.44
N ARG A 139 3.82 18.72 1.64
CA ARG A 139 2.80 17.71 1.95
C ARG A 139 3.42 16.47 2.57
N HIS A 140 2.63 15.74 3.35
CA HIS A 140 3.02 14.42 3.83
C HIS A 140 2.70 13.33 2.81
N VAL A 141 3.51 12.28 2.80
CA VAL A 141 3.29 11.04 2.03
C VAL A 141 3.34 9.82 2.94
N TYR A 142 2.67 8.75 2.55
CA TYR A 142 2.49 7.56 3.37
C TYR A 142 3.62 6.54 3.20
N PHE A 143 4.29 6.23 4.31
CA PHE A 143 5.32 5.22 4.42
C PHE A 143 4.85 4.03 5.26
N VAL A 144 5.21 2.81 4.85
CA VAL A 144 5.01 1.56 5.59
C VAL A 144 6.16 0.59 5.29
N HIS A 145 7.25 0.68 6.05
CA HIS A 145 8.44 -0.14 5.80
C HIS A 145 9.33 -0.32 7.04
N SER A 146 9.96 -1.48 7.18
CA SER A 146 11.01 -1.73 8.20
C SER A 146 12.42 -1.52 7.66
N TYR A 147 12.58 -1.63 6.34
CA TYR A 147 13.84 -1.53 5.63
C TYR A 147 13.85 -0.30 4.74
N ARG A 148 15.01 0.32 4.56
CA ARG A 148 15.20 1.54 3.78
C ARG A 148 16.48 1.46 2.99
N ALA A 149 16.55 2.14 1.85
CA ALA A 149 17.81 2.36 1.15
C ALA A 149 18.71 3.32 1.95
N ILE A 150 19.97 2.93 2.15
CA ILE A 150 20.96 3.67 2.92
C ILE A 150 21.56 4.78 2.02
N LEU A 151 21.62 5.99 2.55
CA LEU A 151 22.29 7.10 1.86
C LEU A 151 23.81 6.87 1.88
N SER A 152 24.45 7.02 0.72
CA SER A 152 25.90 7.00 0.59
C SER A 152 26.36 7.95 -0.52
N SER A 153 27.65 8.26 -0.57
CA SER A 153 28.26 9.00 -1.70
C SER A 153 28.03 8.30 -3.03
N ASP A 154 28.01 6.96 -3.02
CA ASP A 154 27.98 6.16 -4.24
C ASP A 154 26.61 6.15 -4.92
N ASN A 155 25.54 6.50 -4.20
CA ASN A 155 24.19 6.62 -4.75
C ASN A 155 23.66 8.05 -4.83
N GLU A 156 24.47 9.05 -4.46
CA GLU A 156 24.06 10.46 -4.47
C GLU A 156 23.55 10.91 -5.85
N GLU A 157 24.13 10.40 -6.93
CA GLU A 157 23.68 10.65 -8.31
C GLU A 157 22.29 10.12 -8.65
N TRP A 158 21.68 9.30 -7.81
CA TRP A 158 20.32 8.82 -8.00
C TRP A 158 19.32 9.51 -7.07
N VAL A 159 19.74 10.00 -5.91
CA VAL A 159 18.82 10.49 -4.88
C VAL A 159 18.12 11.78 -5.32
N SER A 160 16.79 11.75 -5.39
CA SER A 160 15.95 12.93 -5.64
C SER A 160 15.33 13.51 -4.38
N SER A 161 15.03 12.68 -3.38
CA SER A 161 14.56 13.16 -2.08
C SER A 161 14.99 12.26 -0.93
N THR A 162 15.14 12.86 0.25
CA THR A 162 15.40 12.16 1.51
C THR A 162 14.21 12.28 2.46
N CYS A 163 14.18 11.47 3.50
CA CYS A 163 13.22 11.58 4.60
C CYS A 163 13.91 11.26 5.92
N GLY A 164 13.59 12.00 6.98
CA GLY A 164 14.09 11.75 8.32
C GLY A 164 13.15 10.86 9.13
N TYR A 165 13.67 9.75 9.66
CA TYR A 165 12.96 8.86 10.58
C TYR A 165 13.94 8.06 11.47
N GLY A 166 14.36 8.65 12.59
CA GLY A 166 15.48 8.11 13.42
C GLY A 166 16.85 8.27 12.75
N CYS A 167 16.91 8.12 11.42
CA CYS A 167 18.00 8.49 10.53
C CYS A 167 17.45 9.04 9.20
N ASP A 168 18.31 9.68 8.41
CA ASP A 168 17.98 10.07 7.04
C ASP A 168 18.10 8.86 6.12
N PHE A 169 17.14 8.70 5.21
CA PHE A 169 17.11 7.65 4.21
C PHE A 169 16.64 8.16 2.84
N VAL A 170 16.89 7.37 1.80
CA VAL A 170 16.44 7.64 0.43
C VAL A 170 14.91 7.50 0.36
N ALA A 171 14.21 8.61 0.16
CA ALA A 171 12.76 8.62 0.00
C ALA A 171 12.35 8.48 -1.47
N SER A 172 13.18 8.96 -2.40
CA SER A 172 13.00 8.76 -3.83
C SER A 172 14.34 8.83 -4.59
N VAL A 173 14.36 8.23 -5.77
CA VAL A 173 15.46 8.31 -6.73
C VAL A 173 14.95 8.75 -8.10
N THR A 174 15.81 9.41 -8.88
CA THR A 174 15.55 9.81 -10.27
C THR A 174 16.86 9.81 -11.07
N LYS A 175 16.84 9.18 -12.25
CA LYS A 175 17.89 9.27 -13.28
C LYS A 175 17.25 9.14 -14.66
N GLY A 176 17.30 10.22 -15.46
CA GLY A 176 16.55 10.29 -16.71
C GLY A 176 15.05 10.07 -16.49
N ASN A 177 14.44 9.14 -17.24
CA ASN A 177 13.03 8.75 -17.14
C ASN A 177 12.76 7.65 -16.09
N VAL A 178 13.78 7.27 -15.32
CA VAL A 178 13.70 6.26 -14.27
C VAL A 178 13.45 6.95 -12.94
N HIS A 179 12.28 6.70 -12.36
CA HIS A 179 11.91 7.20 -11.04
C HIS A 179 11.61 6.03 -10.10
N ALA A 180 11.87 6.22 -8.81
CA ALA A 180 11.29 5.35 -7.80
C ALA A 180 11.05 6.08 -6.49
N VAL A 181 10.05 5.64 -5.72
CA VAL A 181 9.65 6.22 -4.44
C VAL A 181 9.53 5.15 -3.37
N GLN A 182 9.98 5.45 -2.15
CA GLN A 182 9.87 4.53 -1.00
C GLN A 182 8.48 4.59 -0.36
N PHE A 183 7.81 5.74 -0.45
CA PHE A 183 6.42 5.90 -0.03
C PHE A 183 5.45 5.29 -1.06
N HIS A 184 4.19 5.15 -0.67
CA HIS A 184 3.12 4.63 -1.53
C HIS A 184 2.27 5.77 -2.09
N PRO A 185 2.50 6.24 -3.34
CA PRO A 185 1.72 7.34 -3.91
C PRO A 185 0.24 6.98 -4.06
N GLU A 186 -0.09 5.71 -4.32
CA GLU A 186 -1.47 5.21 -4.34
C GLU A 186 -2.15 5.19 -2.96
N LYS A 187 -1.40 5.47 -1.88
CA LYS A 187 -1.87 5.58 -0.48
C LYS A 187 -1.57 6.92 0.16
N SER A 188 -1.11 7.90 -0.62
CA SER A 188 -0.72 9.23 -0.13
C SER A 188 -1.75 10.30 -0.50
N GLY A 189 -3.02 9.93 -0.70
CA GLY A 189 -4.10 10.85 -1.07
C GLY A 189 -3.77 11.68 -2.31
N GLU A 190 -4.18 12.95 -2.33
CA GLU A 190 -3.95 13.84 -3.47
C GLU A 190 -2.45 14.09 -3.72
N ALA A 191 -1.62 14.11 -2.67
CA ALA A 191 -0.16 14.27 -2.83
C ALA A 191 0.42 13.15 -3.69
N GLY A 192 0.03 11.90 -3.40
CA GLY A 192 0.48 10.75 -4.18
C GLY A 192 -0.18 10.60 -5.55
N LEU A 193 -1.47 10.97 -5.68
CA LEU A 193 -2.11 11.06 -6.99
C LEU A 193 -1.42 12.07 -7.90
N SER A 194 -0.90 13.17 -7.36
CA SER A 194 -0.09 14.13 -8.12
C SER A 194 1.18 13.50 -8.66
N VAL A 195 1.90 12.72 -7.84
CA VAL A 195 3.11 11.99 -8.26
C VAL A 195 2.80 11.04 -9.42
N LEU A 196 1.73 10.26 -9.30
CA LEU A 196 1.30 9.35 -10.36
C LEU A 196 0.88 10.11 -11.63
N ARG A 197 0.13 11.22 -11.49
CA ARG A 197 -0.31 12.04 -12.61
C ARG A 197 0.87 12.58 -13.42
N ARG A 198 1.90 13.10 -12.75
CA ARG A 198 3.12 13.58 -13.41
C ARG A 198 3.84 12.48 -14.18
N PHE A 199 4.03 11.31 -13.56
CA PHE A 199 4.62 10.15 -14.25
C PHE A 199 3.83 9.70 -15.48
N LEU A 200 2.50 9.72 -15.40
CA LEU A 200 1.62 9.28 -16.50
C LEU A 200 1.54 10.29 -17.64
N TYR A 201 1.66 11.59 -17.34
CA TYR A 201 1.48 12.70 -18.27
C TYR A 201 2.64 13.72 -18.24
N PRO A 202 3.86 13.32 -18.65
CA PRO A 202 5.08 14.13 -18.53
C PRO A 202 5.17 15.34 -19.50
N SER A 203 4.09 15.67 -20.21
CA SER A 203 4.04 16.72 -21.25
C SER A 203 2.88 17.68 -21.07
N SER A 204 2.18 17.59 -19.94
CA SER A 204 1.23 18.61 -19.55
C SER A 204 2.03 19.87 -19.22
N GLU A 205 1.91 20.92 -20.04
CA GLU A 205 2.09 22.32 -19.60
C GLU A 205 1.04 22.64 -18.53
N THR A 206 1.00 21.84 -17.46
CA THR A 206 0.46 22.29 -16.19
C THR A 206 1.41 23.39 -15.82
N THR A 207 0.96 24.64 -16.01
CA THR A 207 1.53 25.83 -15.39
C THR A 207 2.15 25.43 -14.09
N LYS A 208 3.41 25.82 -13.83
CA LYS A 208 4.04 25.76 -12.51
C LYS A 208 3.07 26.38 -11.52
N THR A 209 2.14 25.59 -11.01
CA THR A 209 1.25 25.95 -9.92
C THR A 209 2.23 25.98 -8.79
N GLY A 210 2.66 27.20 -8.42
CA GLY A 210 3.68 27.41 -7.40
C GLY A 210 3.41 26.45 -6.25
N ALA A 211 4.47 25.77 -5.79
CA ALA A 211 4.39 24.75 -4.76
C ALA A 211 3.33 25.13 -3.74
N ILE A 212 2.30 24.29 -3.60
CA ILE A 212 1.21 24.56 -2.65
C ILE A 212 1.89 24.70 -1.29
N PRO A 213 1.77 25.84 -0.58
CA PRO A 213 2.50 26.05 0.66
C PRO A 213 2.09 24.95 1.65
N GLY A 214 3.02 24.05 1.95
CA GLY A 214 2.84 23.01 2.94
C GLY A 214 3.84 23.18 4.07
N THR A 215 3.45 22.78 5.28
CA THR A 215 4.28 22.91 6.48
C THR A 215 4.82 21.56 6.97
N ALA A 216 4.70 20.50 6.16
CA ALA A 216 5.17 19.17 6.52
C ALA A 216 6.70 19.18 6.70
N SER A 217 7.15 18.87 7.91
CA SER A 217 8.57 18.82 8.27
C SER A 217 8.96 17.58 9.08
N LYS A 218 7.98 16.79 9.51
CA LYS A 218 8.17 15.59 10.35
C LYS A 218 6.99 14.64 10.22
N LEU A 219 7.12 13.45 10.81
CA LEU A 219 6.04 12.49 10.94
C LEU A 219 4.78 13.14 11.56
N ALA A 220 3.66 13.02 10.86
CA ALA A 220 2.38 13.54 11.30
C ALA A 220 1.77 12.69 12.44
N LYS A 221 0.86 13.31 13.19
CA LYS A 221 -0.03 12.56 14.10
C LYS A 221 -1.09 11.88 13.24
N ARG A 222 -1.07 10.54 13.20
CA ARG A 222 -1.99 9.75 12.38
C ARG A 222 -3.39 9.69 13.02
N VAL A 223 -4.40 10.13 12.28
CA VAL A 223 -5.83 10.07 12.64
C VAL A 223 -6.51 8.94 11.86
N ILE A 224 -6.94 7.91 12.59
CA ILE A 224 -7.57 6.72 11.99
C ILE A 224 -9.08 6.81 12.19
N ALA A 225 -9.84 6.80 11.11
CA ALA A 225 -11.29 6.67 11.16
C ALA A 225 -11.67 5.18 11.19
N CYS A 226 -12.59 4.80 12.08
CA CYS A 226 -12.99 3.41 12.26
C CYS A 226 -14.50 3.26 12.12
N LEU A 227 -14.94 2.22 11.43
CA LEU A 227 -16.37 1.88 11.30
C LEU A 227 -16.64 0.39 11.52
N ASP A 228 -17.76 0.11 12.16
CA ASP A 228 -18.33 -1.24 12.27
C ASP A 228 -19.05 -1.61 10.98
N VAL A 229 -18.81 -2.82 10.49
CA VAL A 229 -19.54 -3.41 9.37
C VAL A 229 -20.35 -4.61 9.87
N ARG A 230 -21.68 -4.47 9.83
CA ARG A 230 -22.66 -5.49 10.30
C ARG A 230 -23.57 -5.91 9.15
N ALA A 231 -24.19 -7.08 9.28
CA ALA A 231 -25.34 -7.46 8.46
C ALA A 231 -26.63 -7.11 9.21
N ASN A 232 -27.60 -6.50 8.54
CA ASN A 232 -28.94 -6.28 9.09
C ASN A 232 -29.83 -7.53 8.87
N ASP A 233 -31.07 -7.47 9.36
CA ASP A 233 -32.05 -8.58 9.26
C ASP A 233 -32.42 -8.94 7.81
N ARG A 234 -32.19 -8.03 6.85
CA ARG A 234 -32.39 -8.26 5.41
C ARG A 234 -31.15 -8.83 4.72
N GLY A 235 -30.04 -9.01 5.45
CA GLY A 235 -28.75 -9.46 4.93
C GLY A 235 -27.90 -8.34 4.31
N ASP A 236 -28.36 -7.09 4.35
CA ASP A 236 -27.60 -5.94 3.83
C ASP A 236 -26.48 -5.54 4.78
N LEU A 237 -25.36 -5.08 4.22
CA LEU A 237 -24.26 -4.52 4.98
C LEU A 237 -24.56 -3.08 5.41
N VAL A 238 -24.53 -2.83 6.72
CA VAL A 238 -24.83 -1.53 7.33
C VAL A 238 -23.71 -1.11 8.29
N VAL A 239 -23.62 0.20 8.51
CA VAL A 239 -22.75 0.79 9.55
C VAL A 239 -23.59 1.25 10.74
N THR A 240 -23.11 0.93 11.95
CA THR A 240 -23.70 1.38 13.21
C THR A 240 -22.65 2.13 14.05
N LYS A 241 -23.07 3.10 14.88
CA LYS A 241 -22.17 3.77 15.82
C LYS A 241 -21.98 2.91 17.08
N GLY A 242 -20.73 2.72 17.50
CA GLY A 242 -20.39 2.19 18.83
C GLY A 242 -20.81 3.15 19.95
N ASP A 243 -21.21 2.56 21.07
CA ASP A 243 -21.66 3.14 22.35
C ASP A 243 -23.04 3.81 22.41
N GLN A 244 -24.09 2.98 22.44
CA GLN A 244 -25.00 2.85 23.58
C GLN A 244 -26.01 1.71 23.32
N TYR A 245 -26.38 1.00 24.39
CA TYR A 245 -27.18 -0.22 24.45
C TYR A 245 -28.66 -0.09 24.01
N ASP A 246 -29.00 0.91 23.20
CA ASP A 246 -30.33 1.02 22.60
C ASP A 246 -30.23 1.49 21.15
N VAL A 247 -30.21 0.51 20.24
CA VAL A 247 -30.06 0.72 18.78
C VAL A 247 -31.41 0.74 18.07
N ARG A 248 -32.52 0.73 18.83
CA ARG A 248 -33.89 0.73 18.32
C ARG A 248 -34.44 2.15 18.38
N GLU A 249 -34.90 2.68 17.25
CA GLU A 249 -35.75 3.86 17.30
C GLU A 249 -37.09 3.50 17.98
N HIS A 250 -37.67 4.43 18.74
CA HIS A 250 -39.06 4.35 19.20
C HIS A 250 -40.02 4.62 18.03
N SER A 251 -39.91 3.82 16.98
CA SER A 251 -40.93 3.66 15.94
C SER A 251 -41.41 2.21 16.01
N ASN A 252 -42.64 1.93 15.57
CA ASN A 252 -43.29 0.62 15.73
C ASN A 252 -42.63 -0.53 14.92
N GLU A 253 -41.42 -0.32 14.43
CA GLU A 253 -40.62 -1.28 13.67
C GLU A 253 -39.21 -1.31 14.28
N ASN A 254 -38.69 -2.51 14.57
CA ASN A 254 -37.35 -2.74 15.14
C ASN A 254 -36.23 -2.40 14.12
N GLU A 255 -36.15 -1.16 13.62
CA GLU A 255 -35.13 -0.77 12.64
C GLU A 255 -33.86 -0.24 13.33
N VAL A 256 -32.72 -0.79 12.91
CA VAL A 256 -31.37 -0.39 13.34
C VAL A 256 -30.97 0.93 12.66
N ARG A 257 -30.38 1.86 13.42
CA ARG A 257 -29.92 3.16 12.91
C ARG A 257 -28.86 3.02 11.80
N ASN A 258 -29.28 3.24 10.54
CA ASN A 258 -28.47 3.11 9.34
C ASN A 258 -27.65 4.40 9.07
N LEU A 259 -26.32 4.34 9.15
CA LEU A 259 -25.42 5.49 8.88
C LEU A 259 -25.02 5.63 7.40
N GLY A 260 -25.60 4.82 6.53
CA GLY A 260 -25.25 4.66 5.12
C GLY A 260 -24.57 3.32 4.84
N LYS A 261 -24.26 3.08 3.57
CA LYS A 261 -23.49 1.90 3.15
C LYS A 261 -22.03 2.08 3.60
N PRO A 262 -21.34 1.03 4.08
CA PRO A 262 -19.94 1.11 4.51
C PRO A 262 -19.00 1.81 3.52
N VAL A 263 -19.27 1.66 2.23
CA VAL A 263 -18.51 2.30 1.14
C VAL A 263 -18.62 3.83 1.18
N ASP A 264 -19.83 4.36 1.31
CA ASP A 264 -20.07 5.82 1.28
C ASP A 264 -19.51 6.50 2.52
N LEU A 265 -19.58 5.84 3.69
CA LEU A 265 -18.98 6.38 4.91
C LEU A 265 -17.45 6.37 4.85
N ALA A 266 -16.83 5.30 4.36
CA ALA A 266 -15.39 5.23 4.17
C ALA A 266 -14.89 6.32 3.21
N ARG A 267 -15.64 6.59 2.14
CA ARG A 267 -15.37 7.70 1.22
C ARG A 267 -15.43 9.06 1.94
N ARG A 268 -16.48 9.32 2.71
CA ARG A 268 -16.61 10.55 3.50
C ARG A 268 -15.45 10.73 4.47
N TYR A 269 -15.05 9.68 5.19
CA TYR A 269 -13.88 9.76 6.08
C TYR A 269 -12.60 10.14 5.34
N TYR A 270 -12.37 9.60 4.15
CA TYR A 270 -11.25 10.00 3.33
C TYR A 270 -11.33 11.47 2.89
N GLU A 271 -12.49 11.92 2.39
CA GLU A 271 -12.73 13.30 1.97
C GLU A 271 -12.59 14.30 3.13
N ASP A 272 -12.97 13.90 4.34
CA ASP A 272 -12.83 14.68 5.58
C ASP A 272 -11.40 14.66 6.15
N GLY A 273 -10.46 13.96 5.52
CA GLY A 273 -9.03 13.98 5.87
C GLY A 273 -8.57 12.87 6.81
N ALA A 274 -9.25 11.72 6.86
CA ALA A 274 -8.73 10.55 7.57
C ALA A 274 -7.43 10.03 6.93
N ASP A 275 -6.41 9.84 7.77
CA ASP A 275 -5.10 9.31 7.34
C ASP A 275 -5.15 7.80 7.03
N GLU A 276 -6.20 7.13 7.49
CA GLU A 276 -6.43 5.69 7.35
C GLU A 276 -7.90 5.36 7.70
N VAL A 277 -8.47 4.38 7.02
CA VAL A 277 -9.82 3.87 7.30
C VAL A 277 -9.74 2.42 7.77
N SER A 278 -10.26 2.16 8.97
CA SER A 278 -10.35 0.82 9.58
C SER A 278 -11.77 0.28 9.54
N PHE A 279 -11.93 -0.96 9.10
CA PHE A 279 -13.19 -1.69 9.09
C PHE A 279 -13.17 -2.78 10.15
N LEU A 280 -14.12 -2.73 11.07
CA LEU A 280 -14.39 -3.81 12.01
C LEU A 280 -15.46 -4.71 11.42
N ASN A 281 -15.03 -5.78 10.78
CA ASN A 281 -15.90 -6.80 10.22
C ASN A 281 -16.45 -7.68 11.34
N ILE A 282 -17.69 -7.40 11.72
CA ILE A 282 -18.44 -8.17 12.72
C ILE A 282 -19.63 -8.87 12.05
N THR A 283 -19.50 -9.17 10.77
CA THR A 283 -20.46 -9.96 10.03
C THR A 283 -20.30 -11.45 10.37
N GLY A 284 -21.42 -12.14 10.57
CA GLY A 284 -21.46 -13.56 10.97
C GLY A 284 -21.40 -14.54 9.81
N PHE A 285 -20.68 -14.24 8.73
CA PHE A 285 -20.69 -15.07 7.51
C PHE A 285 -19.63 -16.17 7.55
N ARG A 286 -19.88 -17.23 8.33
CA ARG A 286 -18.97 -18.40 8.40
C ARG A 286 -19.27 -19.49 7.37
N ASP A 287 -20.45 -19.45 6.76
CA ASP A 287 -20.93 -20.51 5.84
C ASP A 287 -20.65 -20.21 4.36
N PHE A 288 -20.15 -19.01 4.04
CA PHE A 288 -19.92 -18.58 2.66
C PHE A 288 -18.52 -18.97 2.15
N PRO A 289 -18.39 -19.33 0.86
CA PRO A 289 -17.08 -19.41 0.21
C PRO A 289 -16.31 -18.09 0.37
N LEU A 290 -14.99 -18.17 0.57
CA LEU A 290 -14.15 -17.00 0.87
C LEU A 290 -14.33 -15.85 -0.14
N GLY A 291 -14.40 -16.17 -1.44
CA GLY A 291 -14.52 -15.16 -2.51
C GLY A 291 -15.83 -14.37 -2.51
N ASP A 292 -16.86 -14.91 -1.86
CA ASP A 292 -18.22 -14.37 -1.81
C ASP A 292 -18.49 -13.58 -0.52
N LEU A 293 -17.50 -13.46 0.37
CA LEU A 293 -17.65 -12.69 1.58
C LEU A 293 -17.99 -11.22 1.25
N PRO A 294 -19.13 -10.69 1.75
CA PRO A 294 -19.57 -9.34 1.43
C PRO A 294 -18.54 -8.25 1.81
N MET A 295 -17.75 -8.48 2.87
CA MET A 295 -16.69 -7.56 3.29
C MET A 295 -15.60 -7.38 2.22
N LEU A 296 -15.30 -8.41 1.41
CA LEU A 296 -14.36 -8.29 0.30
C LEU A 296 -14.90 -7.33 -0.76
N GLN A 297 -16.21 -7.40 -1.05
CA GLN A 297 -16.85 -6.46 -1.97
C GLN A 297 -16.80 -5.02 -1.46
N VAL A 298 -17.02 -4.79 -0.15
CA VAL A 298 -16.86 -3.47 0.46
C VAL A 298 -15.46 -2.91 0.20
N LEU A 299 -14.40 -3.69 0.49
CA LEU A 299 -13.02 -3.25 0.23
C LEU A 299 -12.77 -2.99 -1.25
N ARG A 300 -13.32 -3.84 -2.14
CA ARG A 300 -13.18 -3.68 -3.58
C ARG A 300 -13.77 -2.35 -4.06
N TYR A 301 -14.94 -1.96 -3.57
CA TYR A 301 -15.58 -0.69 -3.92
C TYR A 301 -14.94 0.52 -3.24
N VAL A 302 -14.54 0.41 -1.96
CA VAL A 302 -13.87 1.51 -1.24
C VAL A 302 -12.55 1.86 -1.92
N SER A 303 -11.74 0.85 -2.25
CA SER A 303 -10.41 1.04 -2.86
C SER A 303 -10.44 1.70 -4.25
N GLU A 304 -11.60 1.84 -4.89
CA GLU A 304 -11.73 2.52 -6.19
C GLU A 304 -11.65 4.05 -6.05
N ASN A 305 -11.99 4.60 -4.88
CA ASN A 305 -12.08 6.04 -4.67
C ASN A 305 -11.39 6.53 -3.39
N VAL A 306 -10.85 5.62 -2.57
CA VAL A 306 -10.15 5.95 -1.32
C VAL A 306 -8.67 5.61 -1.45
N PHE A 307 -7.84 6.66 -1.48
CA PHE A 307 -6.38 6.58 -1.72
C PHE A 307 -5.57 6.80 -0.44
N VAL A 308 -6.06 6.24 0.67
CA VAL A 308 -5.37 6.13 1.96
C VAL A 308 -5.34 4.65 2.39
N PRO A 309 -4.52 4.27 3.37
CA PRO A 309 -4.47 2.90 3.86
C PRO A 309 -5.83 2.41 4.36
N LEU A 310 -6.15 1.16 4.02
CA LEU A 310 -7.34 0.44 4.48
C LEU A 310 -6.91 -0.70 5.42
N ALA A 311 -7.47 -0.73 6.62
CA ALA A 311 -7.26 -1.83 7.56
C ALA A 311 -8.57 -2.59 7.77
N VAL A 312 -8.51 -3.91 7.91
CA VAL A 312 -9.68 -4.75 8.18
C VAL A 312 -9.41 -5.68 9.35
N GLY A 313 -10.31 -5.72 10.32
CA GLY A 313 -10.27 -6.63 11.46
C GLY A 313 -11.53 -7.47 11.55
N GLY A 314 -11.41 -8.71 12.01
CA GLY A 314 -12.52 -9.64 12.16
C GLY A 314 -12.66 -10.62 11.00
N GLY A 315 -12.75 -11.91 11.33
CA GLY A 315 -12.83 -13.00 10.35
C GLY A 315 -11.51 -13.41 9.68
N ILE A 316 -10.38 -12.80 10.06
CA ILE A 316 -9.06 -13.13 9.51
C ILE A 316 -8.46 -14.32 10.27
N ARG A 317 -8.91 -15.52 9.93
CA ARG A 317 -8.51 -16.80 10.55
C ARG A 317 -8.75 -17.94 9.59
N GLU A 318 -8.22 -19.11 9.89
CA GLU A 318 -8.58 -20.32 9.18
C GLU A 318 -10.06 -20.71 9.41
N PHE A 319 -10.68 -21.27 8.38
CA PHE A 319 -12.04 -21.81 8.44
C PHE A 319 -12.28 -22.83 7.32
N THR A 320 -13.39 -23.56 7.41
CA THR A 320 -13.89 -24.44 6.34
C THR A 320 -15.28 -23.95 5.95
N ASP A 321 -15.52 -23.76 4.65
CA ASP A 321 -16.81 -23.29 4.14
C ASP A 321 -17.88 -24.40 4.08
N ALA A 322 -19.11 -24.05 3.72
CA ALA A 322 -20.22 -25.00 3.61
C ALA A 322 -20.03 -26.05 2.50
N THR A 323 -19.09 -25.85 1.57
CA THR A 323 -18.73 -26.83 0.54
C THR A 323 -17.66 -27.82 1.01
N GLY A 324 -17.13 -27.63 2.22
CA GLY A 324 -16.07 -28.45 2.79
C GLY A 324 -14.66 -28.01 2.38
N ARG A 325 -14.50 -26.86 1.73
CA ARG A 325 -13.19 -26.34 1.37
C ARG A 325 -12.54 -25.65 2.57
N TYR A 326 -11.34 -26.12 2.92
CA TYR A 326 -10.50 -25.49 3.93
C TYR A 326 -9.77 -24.28 3.35
N TYR A 327 -9.68 -23.22 4.16
CA TYR A 327 -8.89 -22.03 3.90
C TYR A 327 -7.96 -21.76 5.09
N SER A 328 -6.67 -21.65 4.82
CA SER A 328 -5.70 -21.21 5.82
C SER A 328 -5.85 -19.71 6.15
N SER A 329 -5.39 -19.28 7.32
CA SER A 329 -5.37 -17.86 7.69
C SER A 329 -4.59 -16.99 6.70
N LEU A 330 -3.52 -17.55 6.10
CA LEU A 330 -2.72 -16.89 5.07
C LEU A 330 -3.51 -16.68 3.77
N GLU A 331 -4.29 -17.68 3.33
CA GLU A 331 -5.16 -17.55 2.15
C GLU A 331 -6.24 -16.49 2.39
N VAL A 332 -6.87 -16.51 3.57
CA VAL A 332 -7.86 -15.50 3.96
C VAL A 332 -7.25 -14.10 3.93
N ALA A 333 -6.13 -13.90 4.62
CA ALA A 333 -5.43 -12.61 4.62
C ALA A 333 -5.05 -12.14 3.20
N SER A 334 -4.55 -13.06 2.37
CA SER A 334 -4.17 -12.78 0.98
C SER A 334 -5.36 -12.30 0.14
N GLU A 335 -6.55 -12.89 0.35
CA GLU A 335 -7.75 -12.47 -0.37
C GLU A 335 -8.25 -11.09 0.08
N TYR A 336 -8.15 -10.77 1.38
CA TYR A 336 -8.42 -9.42 1.88
C TYR A 336 -7.47 -8.38 1.28
N PHE A 337 -6.16 -8.69 1.18
CA PHE A 337 -5.19 -7.81 0.53
C PHE A 337 -5.50 -7.60 -0.95
N ARG A 338 -5.80 -8.66 -1.70
CA ARG A 338 -6.20 -8.58 -3.11
C ARG A 338 -7.51 -7.82 -3.33
N SER A 339 -8.38 -7.82 -2.32
CA SER A 339 -9.64 -7.09 -2.34
C SER A 339 -9.50 -5.61 -1.97
N GLY A 340 -8.33 -5.17 -1.50
CA GLY A 340 -8.02 -3.75 -1.30
C GLY A 340 -7.55 -3.38 0.10
N ALA A 341 -7.54 -4.31 1.07
CA ALA A 341 -6.93 -4.06 2.37
C ALA A 341 -5.41 -3.89 2.23
N ASP A 342 -4.82 -3.04 3.08
CA ASP A 342 -3.37 -2.88 3.22
C ASP A 342 -2.86 -3.54 4.50
N LYS A 343 -3.75 -3.67 5.50
CA LYS A 343 -3.47 -4.29 6.79
C LYS A 343 -4.64 -5.14 7.26
N ILE A 344 -4.30 -6.18 8.00
CA ILE A 344 -5.25 -7.00 8.75
C ILE A 344 -5.06 -6.79 10.25
N SER A 345 -6.14 -6.90 11.01
CA SER A 345 -6.11 -6.92 12.48
C SER A 345 -6.48 -8.31 12.98
N ILE A 346 -5.61 -8.87 13.83
CA ILE A 346 -5.81 -10.16 14.50
C ILE A 346 -6.22 -9.90 15.95
N GLY A 347 -7.34 -10.49 16.35
CA GLY A 347 -7.90 -10.40 17.71
C GLY A 347 -7.60 -11.66 18.53
N SER A 348 -8.60 -12.53 18.70
CA SER A 348 -8.52 -13.73 19.55
C SER A 348 -7.33 -14.64 19.23
N ASP A 349 -7.06 -14.91 17.96
CA ASP A 349 -5.96 -15.80 17.55
C ASP A 349 -4.58 -15.26 17.96
N ALA A 350 -4.43 -13.94 18.15
CA ALA A 350 -3.19 -13.36 18.68
C ALA A 350 -2.97 -13.73 20.16
N VAL A 351 -4.05 -13.86 20.94
CA VAL A 351 -3.97 -14.32 22.33
C VAL A 351 -3.54 -15.78 22.36
N TYR A 352 -4.17 -16.63 21.56
CA TYR A 352 -3.81 -18.05 21.48
C TYR A 352 -2.37 -18.26 21.00
N ALA A 353 -1.92 -17.50 20.00
CA ALA A 353 -0.53 -17.54 19.56
C ALA A 353 0.45 -17.12 20.66
N ALA A 354 0.12 -16.09 21.45
CA ALA A 354 0.94 -15.66 22.58
C ALA A 354 0.98 -16.71 23.71
N GLU A 355 -0.16 -17.32 24.03
CA GLU A 355 -0.25 -18.41 25.00
C GLU A 355 0.58 -19.62 24.56
N GLU A 356 0.51 -19.98 23.28
CA GLU A 356 1.30 -21.08 22.72
C GLU A 356 2.80 -20.77 22.78
N TYR A 357 3.22 -19.59 22.32
CA TYR A 357 4.61 -19.16 22.41
C TYR A 357 5.15 -19.18 23.86
N LEU A 358 4.34 -18.81 24.85
CA LEU A 358 4.74 -18.87 26.26
C LEU A 358 4.93 -20.31 26.74
N LYS A 359 4.16 -21.28 26.21
CA LYS A 359 4.27 -22.71 26.53
C LYS A 359 5.45 -23.36 25.81
N THR A 360 5.60 -23.12 24.50
CA THR A 360 6.56 -23.79 23.62
C THR A 360 7.92 -23.12 23.59
N ARG A 361 7.99 -21.81 23.83
CA ARG A 361 9.15 -20.93 23.57
C ARG A 361 9.61 -20.93 22.11
N VAL A 362 8.77 -21.42 21.22
CA VAL A 362 8.96 -21.50 19.76
C VAL A 362 7.79 -20.85 19.07
#